data_AF-A0A7Y5D5U2-F1
#
_entry.id   AF-A0A7Y5D5U2-F1
#
_cell.length_a   1.000
_cell.length_b   1.000
_cell.length_c   1.000
_cell.angle_alpha   90.00
_cell.angle_beta   90.00
_cell.angle_gamma   90.00
#
_symmetry.space_group_name_H-M   'P 1'
#
loop_
_entity.id
_entity.type
_entity.pdbx_description
1 polymer ?
#
loop_
_entity_poly.entity_id
_entity_poly.type
_entity_poly.pdbx_seq_one_letter_code
_entity_poly.pdbx_strand_id
1 'polypeptide(L)' 'MNRQFKVDKPNTVLVGDITYVWMDEGWFYLATVIDLYSRKIVGWSMADNM' A
#
# COMPACT_ATOMS: atom_id res chain seq x y z
N MET A 1 14.03 -12.99 13.08
CA MET A 1 13.49 -12.19 11.97
C MET A 1 13.92 -12.84 10.67
N ASN A 2 13.00 -13.40 9.88
CA ASN A 2 13.25 -13.93 8.53
C ASN A 2 12.07 -13.53 7.63
N ARG A 3 12.01 -12.26 7.24
CA ARG A 3 10.93 -11.76 6.37
C ARG A 3 11.22 -12.21 4.93
N GLN A 4 10.23 -12.84 4.30
CA GLN A 4 10.30 -13.28 2.91
C GLN A 4 9.64 -12.24 2.01
N PHE A 5 10.45 -11.47 1.28
CA PHE A 5 9.97 -10.43 0.35
C PHE A 5 10.04 -10.84 -1.12
N LYS A 6 10.61 -12.02 -1.39
CA LYS A 6 10.58 -12.64 -2.71
C LYS A 6 9.38 -13.57 -2.78
N VAL A 7 8.52 -13.33 -3.75
CA VAL A 7 7.33 -14.11 -4.04
C VAL A 7 7.45 -14.53 -5.51
N ASP A 8 7.04 -15.76 -5.85
CA ASP A 8 7.24 -16.31 -7.20
C ASP A 8 6.00 -16.20 -8.10
N LYS A 9 4.86 -15.72 -7.57
CA LYS A 9 3.59 -15.61 -8.31
C LYS A 9 2.79 -14.34 -7.95
N PRO A 10 2.16 -13.67 -8.94
CA PRO A 10 1.29 -12.52 -8.70
C PRO A 10 0.04 -12.90 -7.91
N ASN A 11 -0.53 -11.92 -7.19
CA ASN A 11 -1.79 -12.02 -6.44
C ASN A 11 -1.82 -13.11 -5.36
N THR A 12 -0.66 -13.45 -4.79
CA THR A 12 -0.55 -14.49 -3.74
C THR A 12 -0.22 -13.92 -2.36
N VAL A 13 0.49 -12.79 -2.31
CA VAL A 13 0.84 -12.09 -1.08
C VAL A 13 0.55 -10.61 -1.26
N LEU A 14 -0.37 -10.10 -0.45
CA LEU A 14 -0.72 -8.68 -0.40
C LEU A 14 -0.10 -8.04 0.84
N VAL A 15 0.40 -6.82 0.68
CA VAL A 15 0.95 -6.02 1.77
C VAL A 15 0.21 -4.70 1.84
N GLY A 16 -0.14 -4.27 3.06
CA GLY A 16 -0.73 -2.98 3.31
C GLY A 16 0.31 -1.97 3.81
N ASP A 17 0.15 -0.72 3.40
CA ASP A 17 0.88 0.42 3.96
C ASP A 17 -0.07 1.61 4.10
N ILE A 18 0.15 2.44 5.12
CA ILE A 18 -0.55 3.71 5.31
C ILE A 18 0.50 4.80 5.42
N THR A 19 0.36 5.82 4.58
CA THR A 19 1.20 7.01 4.60
C THR A 19 0.35 8.27 4.54
N TYR A 20 0.98 9.43 4.67
CA TYR A 20 0.34 10.73 4.55
C TYR A 20 0.89 11.48 3.35
N VAL A 21 0.00 12.10 2.57
CA VAL A 21 0.35 12.89 1.38
C VAL A 21 -0.23 14.29 1.49
N TRP A 22 0.53 15.30 1.08
CA TRP A 22 0.11 16.69 1.10
C TRP A 22 -0.64 17.02 -0.20
N MET A 23 -1.84 17.58 -0.05
CA MET A 23 -2.73 18.04 -1.12
C MET A 23 -3.04 19.53 -0.91
N ASP A 24 -3.72 20.15 -1.87
CA ASP A 24 -4.10 21.57 -1.78
C ASP A 24 -5.02 21.84 -0.57
N GLU A 25 -5.85 20.86 -0.19
CA GLU A 25 -6.74 20.91 0.97
C GLU A 25 -6.08 20.47 2.30
N GLY A 26 -4.79 20.08 2.28
CA GLY A 26 -4.03 19.68 3.47
C GLY A 26 -3.53 18.22 3.44
N TRP A 27 -3.30 17.63 4.62
CA TRP A 27 -2.82 16.25 4.74
C TRP A 27 -3.95 15.23 4.57
N PHE A 28 -3.71 14.23 3.73
CA PHE A 28 -4.58 13.07 3.58
C PHE A 28 -3.83 11.79 3.93
N TYR A 29 -4.52 10.86 4.59
CA TYR A 29 -4.07 9.49 4.76
C TYR A 29 -4.32 8.73 3.47
N LEU A 30 -3.29 8.04 2.98
CA LEU A 30 -3.36 7.14 1.84
C LEU A 30 -3.11 5.71 2.34
N ALA A 31 -4.15 4.89 2.29
CA ALA A 31 -4.04 3.45 2.53
C ALA A 31 -3.86 2.74 1.19
N THR A 32 -2.86 1.85 1.10
CA THR A 32 -2.57 1.09 -0.13
C THR A 32 -2.58 -0.41 0.12
N VAL A 33 -2.96 -1.17 -0.90
CA VAL A 33 -2.79 -2.62 -1.00
C VAL A 33 -1.85 -2.89 -2.17
N ILE A 34 -0.71 -3.52 -1.87
CA ILE A 34 0.37 -3.77 -2.82
C ILE A 34 0.50 -5.28 -3.04
N ASP A 35 0.49 -5.72 -4.29
CA ASP A 35 0.89 -7.09 -4.64
C ASP A 35 2.40 -7.23 -4.50
N LEU A 36 2.86 -8.11 -3.60
CA LEU A 36 4.28 -8.20 -3.24
C LEU A 36 5.15 -8.74 -4.38
N TYR A 37 4.57 -9.54 -5.27
CA TYR A 37 5.25 -10.05 -6.47
C TYR A 37 5.56 -8.92 -7.46
N SER A 38 4.53 -8.21 -7.93
CA SER A 38 4.65 -7.21 -9.00
C SER A 38 5.01 -5.81 -8.51
N ARG A 39 4.90 -5.55 -7.20
CA ARG A 39 5.04 -4.23 -6.57
C ARG A 39 4.03 -3.19 -7.06
N LYS A 40 2.94 -3.64 -7.68
CA LYS A 40 1.85 -2.78 -8.13
C LYS A 40 0.88 -2.51 -6.98
N ILE A 41 0.35 -1.29 -6.93
CA ILE A 41 -0.82 -0.96 -6.12
C ILE A 41 -2.04 -1.59 -6.80
N VAL A 42 -2.71 -2.48 -6.10
CA VAL A 42 -3.92 -3.19 -6.58
C VAL A 42 -5.20 -2.71 -5.92
N GLY A 43 -5.08 -1.85 -4.90
CA GLY A 43 -6.19 -1.15 -4.26
C GLY A 43 -5.67 0.01 -3.43
N TRP A 44 -6.47 1.05 -3.26
CA TRP A 44 -6.14 2.20 -2.42
C TRP A 44 -7.40 2.92 -1.95
N SER A 45 -7.28 3.69 -0.88
CA SER A 45 -8.31 4.61 -0.39
C SER A 45 -7.64 5.82 0.26
N MET A 46 -8.32 6.97 0.24
CA MET A 46 -7.85 8.21 0.86
C MET A 46 -8.91 8.81 1.76
N ALA A 47 -8.48 9.42 2.87
CA ALA A 47 -9.32 10.17 3.78
C ALA A 47 -8.50 11.29 4.46
N ASP A 48 -9.16 12.39 4.81
CA ASP A 48 -8.59 13.49 5.59
C ASP A 48 -8.57 13.20 7.11
N ASN A 49 -9.14 12.06 7.50
CA ASN A 49 -9.20 11.53 8.85
C ASN A 49 -8.93 10.02 8.84
N MET A 50 -8.71 9.44 10.01
CA MET A 50 -8.47 8.01 10.20
C MET A 50 -9.62 7.36 10.97
#